data_AF-A0A963G5R5-F1
#
_entry.id   AF-A0A963G5R5-F1
#
_cell.length_a   1.000
_cell.length_b   1.000
_cell.length_c   1.000
_cell.angle_alpha   90.00
_cell.angle_beta   90.00
_cell.angle_gamma   90.00
#
_symmetry.space_group_name_H-M   'P 1'
#
loop_
_entity.id
_entity.type
_entity.pdbx_description
1 polymer ?
#
loop_
_entity_poly.entity_id
_entity_poly.type
_entity_poly.pdbx_seq_one_letter_code
_entity_poly.pdbx_strand_id
1 'polypeptide(L)'
;MSRELLILRHGKSDWDVDVDDYHRPLMERGRRGALQIGAWLLQHNLVPDYVVSSPAERAIATAEKAVKAMGLKAASISRDERIYAAGLSALMDVVRATPTEVKRLMLVGHNPGVEQLLNYLVREDIAETDDGKLLPTAAIARLILDCEWSKAGAGCAQLDSITRPKSLEEQFPFTGPGGSDFRDRPDFYYTQSSVIPYRMQQGKPEILVISSRKRKHLIVPKG
;
A
#
# COMPACT_ATOMS: atom_id res chain seq x y z
N MET A 1 -21.30 -13.54 5.61
CA MET A 1 -20.64 -12.39 4.95
C MET A 1 -19.18 -12.72 4.82
N SER A 2 -18.61 -12.61 3.61
CA SER A 2 -17.19 -12.85 3.38
C SER A 2 -16.34 -11.72 3.97
N ARG A 3 -15.16 -12.07 4.48
CA ARG A 3 -14.14 -11.14 4.95
C ARG A 3 -12.93 -11.23 4.04
N GLU A 4 -12.22 -10.13 3.88
CA GLU A 4 -11.03 -10.08 3.04
C GLU A 4 -9.79 -9.80 3.89
N LEU A 5 -8.79 -10.67 3.81
CA LEU A 5 -7.49 -10.46 4.42
C LEU A 5 -6.48 -10.13 3.32
N LEU A 6 -5.90 -8.93 3.40
CA LEU A 6 -4.79 -8.49 2.60
C LEU A 6 -3.49 -8.65 3.39
N ILE A 7 -2.62 -9.56 2.98
CA ILE A 7 -1.34 -9.82 3.64
C ILE A 7 -0.26 -9.13 2.82
N LEU A 8 0.32 -8.05 3.34
CA LEU A 8 1.38 -7.28 2.68
C LEU A 8 2.72 -7.53 3.39
N ARG A 9 3.70 -8.07 2.67
CA ARG A 9 5.08 -8.08 3.17
C ARG A 9 5.67 -6.68 3.04
N HIS A 10 6.42 -6.24 4.05
CA HIS A 10 7.16 -4.97 3.97
C HIS A 10 8.01 -4.84 2.68
N GLY A 11 8.18 -3.60 2.23
CA GLY A 11 9.01 -3.26 1.08
C GLY A 11 10.49 -3.53 1.34
N LYS A 12 11.31 -3.49 0.28
CA LYS A 12 12.75 -3.73 0.38
C LYS A 12 13.38 -2.72 1.35
N SER A 13 14.00 -3.22 2.41
CA SER A 13 14.74 -2.44 3.39
C SER A 13 16.21 -2.29 3.04
N ASP A 14 16.81 -1.25 3.62
CA ASP A 14 18.22 -0.92 3.51
C ASP A 14 19.02 -1.75 4.53
N TRP A 15 20.15 -2.32 4.10
CA TRP A 15 21.06 -3.09 4.95
C TRP A 15 22.40 -2.36 5.14
N ASP A 16 22.63 -1.29 4.40
CA ASP A 16 23.92 -0.58 4.37
C ASP A 16 23.96 0.58 5.39
N VAL A 17 22.88 0.76 6.15
CA VAL A 17 22.78 1.75 7.23
C VAL A 17 23.13 1.12 8.58
N ASP A 18 23.89 1.86 9.38
CA ASP A 18 24.32 1.44 10.71
C ASP A 18 23.23 1.70 11.76
N VAL A 19 22.17 0.89 11.73
CA VAL A 19 21.05 0.90 12.67
C VAL A 19 20.64 -0.53 13.02
N ASP A 20 20.02 -0.74 14.18
CA ASP A 20 19.50 -2.05 14.56
C ASP A 20 18.31 -2.48 13.66
N ASP A 21 17.96 -3.77 13.66
CA ASP A 21 16.97 -4.30 12.72
C ASP A 21 15.62 -3.58 12.77
N TYR A 22 15.18 -3.14 13.95
CA TYR A 22 13.89 -2.50 14.12
C TYR A 22 13.82 -1.15 13.39
N HIS A 23 14.91 -0.37 13.46
CA HIS A 23 15.04 0.96 12.86
C HIS A 23 15.53 0.94 11.42
N ARG A 24 15.59 -0.23 10.77
CA ARG A 24 16.01 -0.31 9.37
C ARG A 24 14.99 0.35 8.43
N PRO A 25 15.40 1.34 7.63
CA PRO A 25 14.51 2.07 6.75
C PRO A 25 14.24 1.30 5.45
N LEU A 26 13.24 1.76 4.70
CA LEU A 26 13.02 1.33 3.32
C LEU A 26 14.04 1.94 2.36
N MET A 27 14.53 1.12 1.43
CA MET A 27 15.18 1.61 0.20
C MET A 27 14.15 2.26 -0.73
N GLU A 28 14.62 3.09 -1.68
CA GLU A 28 13.77 3.72 -2.69
C GLU A 28 12.91 2.70 -3.47
N ARG A 29 13.47 1.56 -3.87
CA ARG A 29 12.68 0.52 -4.54
C ARG A 29 11.55 -0.02 -3.66
N GLY A 30 11.78 -0.12 -2.34
CA GLY A 30 10.80 -0.59 -1.38
C GLY A 30 9.65 0.42 -1.20
N ARG A 31 9.99 1.71 -1.13
CA ARG A 31 9.03 2.81 -1.11
C ARG A 31 8.16 2.82 -2.37
N ARG A 32 8.79 2.70 -3.55
CA ARG A 32 8.08 2.65 -4.84
C ARG A 32 7.12 1.46 -4.93
N GLY A 33 7.58 0.26 -4.55
CA GLY A 33 6.74 -0.94 -4.56
C GLY A 33 5.50 -0.81 -3.66
N ALA A 34 5.65 -0.26 -2.45
CA ALA A 34 4.53 -0.01 -1.56
C ALA A 34 3.49 0.96 -2.15
N LEU A 35 3.95 1.99 -2.88
CA LEU A 35 3.09 2.96 -3.56
C LEU A 35 2.35 2.31 -4.74
N GLN A 36 3.03 1.47 -5.53
CA GLN A 36 2.41 0.72 -6.63
C GLN A 36 1.30 -0.21 -6.11
N ILE A 37 1.54 -0.94 -5.02
CA ILE A 37 0.52 -1.77 -4.39
C ILE A 37 -0.67 -0.93 -3.92
N GLY A 38 -0.42 0.17 -3.21
CA GLY A 38 -1.51 1.04 -2.74
C GLY A 38 -2.35 1.62 -3.88
N ALA A 39 -1.71 2.06 -4.98
CA ALA A 39 -2.42 2.53 -6.16
C ALA A 39 -3.23 1.41 -6.84
N TRP A 40 -2.64 0.22 -6.96
CA TRP A 40 -3.33 -0.95 -7.49
C TRP A 40 -4.55 -1.33 -6.67
N LEU A 41 -4.44 -1.32 -5.33
CA LEU A 41 -5.57 -1.56 -4.43
C LEU A 41 -6.69 -0.54 -4.64
N LEU A 42 -6.35 0.75 -4.80
CA LEU A 42 -7.33 1.79 -5.07
C LEU A 42 -8.05 1.56 -6.41
N GLN A 43 -7.31 1.29 -7.48
CA GLN A 43 -7.87 1.04 -8.82
C GLN A 43 -8.83 -0.17 -8.85
N HIS A 44 -8.58 -1.17 -8.02
CA HIS A 44 -9.37 -2.41 -7.98
C HIS A 44 -10.48 -2.38 -6.91
N ASN A 45 -10.75 -1.22 -6.29
CA ASN A 45 -11.73 -1.08 -5.19
C ASN A 45 -11.43 -1.97 -3.96
N LEU A 46 -10.13 -2.19 -3.70
CA LEU A 46 -9.60 -3.04 -2.63
C LEU A 46 -9.09 -2.24 -1.43
N VAL A 47 -9.56 -1.00 -1.23
CA VAL A 47 -9.18 -0.17 -0.07
C VAL A 47 -9.59 -0.86 1.24
N PRO A 48 -8.67 -1.08 2.20
CA PRO A 48 -8.98 -1.74 3.48
C PRO A 48 -9.77 -0.84 4.43
N ASP A 49 -10.64 -1.45 5.23
CA ASP A 49 -11.35 -0.77 6.32
C ASP A 49 -10.45 -0.61 7.55
N TYR A 50 -9.52 -1.55 7.75
CA TYR A 50 -8.60 -1.57 8.86
C TYR A 50 -7.21 -1.97 8.42
N VAL A 51 -6.19 -1.24 8.89
CA VAL A 51 -4.79 -1.49 8.58
C VAL A 51 -4.04 -1.70 9.88
N VAL A 52 -3.38 -2.84 10.01
CA VAL A 52 -2.49 -3.16 11.12
C VAL A 52 -1.08 -3.45 10.59
N SER A 53 -0.07 -2.87 11.22
CA SER A 53 1.32 -3.01 10.79
C SER A 53 2.22 -3.38 11.96
N SER A 54 3.26 -4.16 11.66
CA SER A 54 4.44 -4.19 12.53
C SER A 54 4.99 -2.77 12.70
N PRO A 55 5.46 -2.41 13.91
CA PRO A 55 5.94 -1.06 14.20
C PRO A 55 7.38 -0.82 13.72
N ALA A 56 8.11 -1.87 13.30
CA ALA A 56 9.44 -1.72 12.68
C ALA A 56 9.39 -0.75 11.49
N GLU A 57 10.41 0.08 11.35
CA GLU A 57 10.40 1.25 10.45
C GLU A 57 10.07 0.88 9.00
N ARG A 58 10.68 -0.18 8.48
CA ARG A 58 10.38 -0.69 7.13
C ARG A 58 8.93 -1.09 6.93
N ALA A 59 8.29 -1.69 7.94
CA ALA A 59 6.92 -2.18 7.84
C ALA A 59 5.93 -1.02 7.92
N ILE A 60 6.08 -0.16 8.94
CA ILE A 60 5.21 1.01 9.08
C ILE A 60 5.35 1.97 7.91
N ALA A 61 6.57 2.22 7.41
CA ALA A 61 6.77 3.05 6.22
C ALA A 61 6.12 2.40 4.97
N THR A 62 6.13 1.07 4.86
CA THR A 62 5.43 0.36 3.76
C THR A 62 3.92 0.62 3.85
N ALA A 63 3.34 0.45 5.05
CA ALA A 63 1.93 0.71 5.29
C ALA A 63 1.57 2.17 4.96
N GLU A 64 2.34 3.14 5.46
CA GLU A 64 2.16 4.57 5.21
C GLU A 64 2.17 4.92 3.72
N LYS A 65 3.10 4.33 2.96
CA LYS A 65 3.17 4.50 1.51
C LYS A 65 1.94 3.92 0.81
N ALA A 66 1.54 2.70 1.15
CA ALA A 66 0.37 2.06 0.56
C ALA A 66 -0.92 2.85 0.87
N VAL A 67 -1.16 3.23 2.13
CA VAL A 67 -2.37 3.99 2.52
C VAL A 67 -2.40 5.38 1.89
N LYS A 68 -1.25 6.06 1.78
CA LYS A 68 -1.17 7.35 1.08
C LYS A 68 -1.61 7.24 -0.37
N ALA A 69 -1.20 6.18 -1.08
CA ALA A 69 -1.59 5.96 -2.47
C ALA A 69 -3.09 5.64 -2.63
N MET A 70 -3.73 5.15 -1.57
CA MET A 70 -5.19 4.94 -1.50
C MET A 70 -5.96 6.21 -1.08
N GLY A 71 -5.29 7.34 -0.84
CA GLY A 71 -5.93 8.57 -0.34
C GLY A 71 -6.26 8.55 1.16
N LEU A 72 -5.73 7.57 1.91
CA LEU A 72 -5.94 7.43 3.34
C LEU A 72 -4.83 8.15 4.14
N LYS A 73 -5.14 8.51 5.39
CA LYS A 73 -4.19 9.19 6.30
C LYS A 73 -3.32 8.16 7.03
N ALA A 74 -2.05 8.46 7.24
CA ALA A 74 -1.15 7.60 8.03
C ALA A 74 -1.68 7.29 9.45
N ALA A 75 -2.44 8.23 10.04
CA ALA A 75 -3.07 8.05 11.35
C ALA A 75 -4.14 6.93 11.38
N SER A 76 -4.56 6.38 10.24
CA SER A 76 -5.47 5.23 10.18
C SER A 76 -4.77 3.89 10.37
N ILE A 77 -3.43 3.86 10.50
CA ILE A 77 -2.66 2.64 10.68
C ILE A 77 -2.55 2.33 12.18
N SER A 78 -3.04 1.15 12.56
CA SER A 78 -2.80 0.58 13.89
C SER A 78 -1.44 -0.10 13.92
N ARG A 79 -0.65 0.17 14.96
CA ARG A 79 0.64 -0.48 15.19
C ARG A 79 0.45 -1.60 16.20
N ASP A 80 0.93 -2.80 15.86
CA ASP A 80 0.83 -3.96 16.75
C ASP A 80 2.18 -4.65 16.90
N GLU A 81 2.73 -4.57 18.11
CA GLU A 81 4.04 -5.16 18.47
C GLU A 81 4.09 -6.66 18.18
N ARG A 82 2.96 -7.36 18.25
CA ARG A 82 2.88 -8.81 18.01
C ARG A 82 3.25 -9.21 16.57
N ILE A 83 3.31 -8.26 15.63
CA ILE A 83 3.66 -8.50 14.22
C ILE A 83 5.18 -8.40 13.98
N TYR A 84 5.94 -7.75 14.86
CA TYR A 84 7.40 -7.69 14.71
C TYR A 84 8.05 -9.03 15.04
N ALA A 85 8.91 -9.53 14.14
CA ALA A 85 9.57 -10.83 14.25
C ALA A 85 8.59 -11.99 14.56
N ALA A 86 7.35 -11.88 14.09
CA ALA A 86 6.25 -12.77 14.44
C ALA A 86 6.28 -14.09 13.66
N GLY A 87 6.03 -15.18 14.37
CA GLY A 87 5.63 -16.46 13.76
C GLY A 87 4.12 -16.56 13.56
N LEU A 88 3.67 -17.68 12.99
CA LEU A 88 2.26 -17.95 12.68
C LEU A 88 1.30 -17.69 13.85
N SER A 89 1.61 -18.17 15.05
CA SER A 89 0.71 -18.07 16.21
C SER A 89 0.38 -16.60 16.54
N ALA A 90 1.39 -15.74 16.64
CA ALA A 90 1.21 -14.34 16.97
C ALA A 90 0.42 -13.60 15.87
N LEU A 91 0.67 -13.92 14.60
CA LEU A 91 -0.08 -13.35 13.49
C LEU A 91 -1.55 -13.81 13.47
N MET A 92 -1.82 -15.07 13.82
CA MET A 92 -3.20 -15.56 13.98
C MET A 92 -3.93 -14.85 15.11
N ASP A 93 -3.25 -14.53 16.22
CA ASP A 93 -3.84 -13.77 17.32
C ASP A 93 -4.21 -12.34 16.90
N VAL A 94 -3.39 -11.71 16.04
CA VAL A 94 -3.70 -10.40 15.44
C VAL A 94 -4.91 -10.51 14.54
N VAL A 95 -4.95 -11.49 13.63
CA VAL A 95 -6.09 -11.70 12.71
C VAL A 95 -7.37 -11.96 13.51
N ARG A 96 -7.34 -12.81 14.54
CA ARG A 96 -8.50 -13.15 15.37
C ARG A 96 -8.99 -12.02 16.26
N ALA A 97 -8.12 -11.09 16.63
CA ALA A 97 -8.46 -9.90 17.41
C ALA A 97 -9.06 -8.76 16.55
N THR A 98 -9.18 -8.94 15.24
CA THR A 98 -9.75 -7.93 14.34
C THR A 98 -11.22 -7.66 14.69
N PRO A 99 -11.64 -6.39 14.79
CA PRO A 99 -13.02 -6.05 15.10
C PRO A 99 -14.02 -6.67 14.12
N THR A 100 -15.16 -7.10 14.63
CA THR A 100 -16.16 -7.87 13.87
C THR A 100 -16.75 -7.15 12.67
N GLU A 101 -16.79 -5.82 12.73
CA GLU A 101 -17.30 -4.87 11.74
C GLU A 101 -16.35 -4.65 10.56
N VAL A 102 -15.05 -4.96 10.72
CA VAL A 102 -14.06 -4.86 9.65
C VAL A 102 -14.37 -5.92 8.60
N LYS A 103 -14.60 -5.48 7.35
CA LYS A 103 -14.81 -6.38 6.22
C LYS A 103 -13.50 -6.72 5.54
N ARG A 104 -12.59 -5.74 5.43
CA ARG A 104 -11.28 -5.88 4.81
C ARG A 104 -10.16 -5.42 5.74
N LEU A 105 -9.34 -6.37 6.16
CA LEU A 105 -8.13 -6.12 6.95
C LEU A 105 -6.90 -6.11 6.03
N MET A 106 -6.01 -5.13 6.20
CA MET A 106 -4.65 -5.19 5.66
C MET A 106 -3.63 -5.37 6.80
N LEU A 107 -2.92 -6.50 6.79
CA LEU A 107 -1.84 -6.81 7.72
C LEU A 107 -0.48 -6.62 7.04
N VAL A 108 0.36 -5.75 7.59
CA VAL A 108 1.70 -5.44 7.07
C VAL A 108 2.77 -6.05 7.98
N GLY A 109 3.50 -7.05 7.48
CA GLY A 109 4.42 -7.85 8.29
C GLY A 109 5.70 -8.31 7.58
N HIS A 110 6.32 -9.34 8.14
CA HIS A 110 7.64 -9.84 7.74
C HIS A 110 7.62 -11.32 7.37
N ASN A 111 8.48 -11.72 6.44
CA ASN A 111 8.77 -13.14 6.23
C ASN A 111 9.71 -13.65 7.32
N PRO A 112 9.63 -14.94 7.69
CA PRO A 112 8.76 -15.98 7.10
C PRO A 112 7.30 -15.93 7.59
N GLY A 113 7.01 -15.18 8.66
CA GLY A 113 5.70 -15.21 9.34
C GLY A 113 4.50 -14.98 8.42
N VAL A 114 4.53 -13.98 7.54
CA VAL A 114 3.39 -13.70 6.66
C VAL A 114 3.17 -14.76 5.56
N GLU A 115 4.21 -15.45 5.11
CA GLU A 115 4.08 -16.60 4.21
C GLU A 115 3.55 -17.83 4.95
N GLN A 116 3.97 -18.04 6.21
CA GLN A 116 3.40 -19.09 7.06
C GLN A 116 1.91 -18.84 7.32
N LEU A 117 1.52 -17.59 7.60
CA LEU A 117 0.13 -17.18 7.76
C LEU A 117 -0.69 -17.45 6.49
N LEU A 118 -0.17 -17.04 5.33
CA LEU A 118 -0.79 -17.29 4.03
C LEU A 118 -1.03 -18.79 3.82
N ASN A 119 0.02 -19.61 3.94
CA ASN A 119 -0.08 -21.06 3.72
C ASN A 119 -1.02 -21.74 4.73
N TYR A 120 -1.05 -21.28 5.98
CA TYR A 120 -1.93 -21.86 6.99
C TYR A 120 -3.40 -21.59 6.71
N LEU A 121 -3.75 -20.37 6.29
CA LEU A 121 -5.14 -19.97 6.09
C LEU A 121 -5.77 -20.52 4.81
N VAL A 122 -4.98 -20.72 3.75
CA VAL A 122 -5.51 -21.12 2.44
C VAL A 122 -5.83 -22.63 2.44
N ARG A 123 -7.00 -22.99 1.88
CA ARG A 123 -7.49 -24.38 1.79
C ARG A 123 -6.79 -25.26 0.77
N GLU A 124 -6.31 -24.64 -0.29
CA GLU A 124 -5.69 -25.28 -1.44
C GLU A 124 -4.18 -25.03 -1.41
N ASP A 125 -3.43 -25.97 -1.97
CA ASP A 125 -1.99 -25.78 -2.14
C ASP A 125 -1.73 -24.59 -3.08
N ILE A 126 -0.87 -23.68 -2.64
CA ILE A 126 -0.46 -22.54 -3.45
C ILE A 126 0.61 -23.02 -4.42
N ALA A 127 0.36 -22.86 -5.72
CA ALA A 127 1.31 -23.25 -6.74
C ALA A 127 2.70 -22.63 -6.49
N GLU A 128 3.74 -23.44 -6.70
CA GLU A 128 5.11 -22.95 -6.64
C GLU A 128 5.33 -21.87 -7.70
N THR A 129 6.14 -20.88 -7.34
CA THR A 129 6.49 -19.77 -8.23
C THR A 129 7.89 -19.99 -8.74
N ASP A 130 8.19 -19.61 -9.98
CA ASP A 130 9.51 -19.84 -10.62
C ASP A 130 10.72 -19.41 -9.78
N ASP A 131 10.57 -18.37 -8.96
CA ASP A 131 11.63 -17.84 -8.09
C ASP A 131 11.58 -18.34 -6.64
N GLY A 132 10.70 -19.30 -6.35
CA GLY A 132 10.50 -19.93 -5.04
C GLY A 132 9.99 -18.99 -3.94
N LYS A 133 9.50 -17.79 -4.28
CA LYS A 133 9.11 -16.76 -3.30
C LYS A 133 7.65 -16.40 -3.48
N LEU A 134 6.78 -16.84 -2.58
CA LEU A 134 5.36 -16.49 -2.62
C LEU A 134 5.15 -14.98 -2.39
N LEU A 135 5.74 -14.43 -1.32
CA LEU A 135 5.64 -13.02 -0.95
C LEU A 135 7.03 -12.36 -0.96
N PRO A 136 7.57 -11.95 -2.12
CA PRO A 136 8.73 -11.06 -2.16
C PRO A 136 8.40 -9.68 -1.54
N THR A 137 9.43 -8.84 -1.36
CA THR A 137 9.25 -7.52 -0.72
C THR A 137 8.17 -6.68 -1.41
N ALA A 138 7.26 -6.10 -0.63
CA ALA A 138 6.08 -5.37 -1.10
C ALA A 138 5.09 -6.19 -1.93
N ALA A 139 5.12 -7.52 -1.92
CA ALA A 139 4.04 -8.33 -2.48
C ALA A 139 2.84 -8.38 -1.52
N ILE A 140 1.64 -8.46 -2.09
CA ILE A 140 0.39 -8.56 -1.36
C ILE A 140 -0.39 -9.81 -1.78
N ALA A 141 -0.87 -10.58 -0.81
CA ALA A 141 -1.84 -11.65 -1.05
C ALA A 141 -3.23 -11.21 -0.63
N ARG A 142 -4.25 -11.51 -1.43
CA ARG A 142 -5.66 -11.30 -1.12
C ARG A 142 -6.33 -12.64 -0.84
N LEU A 143 -6.88 -12.78 0.36
CA LEU A 143 -7.58 -13.98 0.79
C LEU A 143 -9.05 -13.63 1.05
N ILE A 144 -9.95 -14.52 0.65
CA ILE A 144 -11.37 -14.46 0.97
C ILE A 144 -11.66 -15.49 2.06
N LEU A 145 -12.05 -15.02 3.24
CA LEU A 145 -12.40 -15.84 4.39
C LEU A 145 -13.92 -16.09 4.40
N ASP A 146 -14.30 -17.35 4.61
CA ASP A 146 -15.69 -17.78 4.78
C ASP A 146 -16.11 -17.90 6.25
N CYS A 147 -15.30 -17.33 7.16
CA CYS A 147 -15.49 -17.38 8.59
C CYS A 147 -15.47 -15.98 9.24
N GLU A 148 -15.67 -15.95 10.56
CA GLU A 148 -15.42 -14.76 11.39
C GLU A 148 -13.95 -14.64 11.74
N TRP A 149 -13.47 -13.40 11.93
CA TRP A 149 -12.08 -13.14 12.32
C TRP A 149 -11.66 -14.00 13.50
N SER A 150 -12.46 -14.02 14.57
CA SER A 150 -12.22 -14.82 15.79
C SER A 150 -12.19 -16.34 15.56
N LYS A 151 -12.78 -16.82 14.45
CA LYS A 151 -12.83 -18.23 14.06
C LYS A 151 -11.83 -18.58 12.95
N ALA A 152 -11.03 -17.62 12.48
CA ALA A 152 -10.03 -17.88 11.46
C ALA A 152 -9.08 -19.00 11.91
N GLY A 153 -8.78 -19.92 11.00
CA GLY A 153 -8.01 -21.14 11.28
C GLY A 153 -7.48 -21.77 10.01
N ALA A 154 -6.93 -22.98 10.14
CA ALA A 154 -6.36 -23.68 9.00
C ALA A 154 -7.39 -23.86 7.87
N GLY A 155 -7.02 -23.53 6.63
CA GLY A 155 -7.87 -23.75 5.45
C GLY A 155 -9.19 -22.95 5.41
N CYS A 156 -9.35 -21.92 6.24
CA CYS A 156 -10.58 -21.11 6.30
C CYS A 156 -10.66 -20.02 5.23
N ALA A 157 -9.74 -20.02 4.25
CA ALA A 157 -9.68 -19.00 3.22
C ALA A 157 -9.44 -19.61 1.83
N GLN A 158 -9.97 -18.91 0.83
CA GLN A 158 -9.57 -19.07 -0.56
C GLN A 158 -8.54 -17.98 -0.91
N LEU A 159 -7.47 -18.35 -1.60
CA LEU A 159 -6.55 -17.40 -2.20
C LEU A 159 -7.18 -16.82 -3.47
N ASP A 160 -7.38 -15.51 -3.51
CA ASP A 160 -7.91 -14.82 -4.70
C ASP A 160 -6.79 -14.38 -5.63
N SER A 161 -5.73 -13.76 -5.07
CA SER A 161 -4.59 -13.28 -5.88
C SER A 161 -3.34 -13.06 -5.03
N ILE A 162 -2.17 -13.15 -5.69
CA ILE A 162 -0.89 -12.63 -5.20
C ILE A 162 -0.38 -11.60 -6.19
N THR A 163 -0.27 -10.35 -5.77
CA THR A 163 0.18 -9.25 -6.61
C THR A 163 1.60 -8.83 -6.19
N ARG A 164 2.52 -8.81 -7.15
CA ARG A 164 3.91 -8.39 -6.95
C ARG A 164 4.13 -7.01 -7.60
N PRO A 165 4.89 -6.09 -6.98
CA PRO A 165 5.16 -4.80 -7.61
C PRO A 165 5.81 -4.91 -8.99
N LYS A 166 6.62 -5.95 -9.22
CA LYS A 166 7.29 -6.19 -10.51
C LYS A 166 6.32 -6.56 -11.64
N SER A 167 5.14 -7.10 -11.33
CA SER A 167 4.12 -7.44 -12.33
C SER A 167 3.16 -6.27 -12.60
N LEU A 168 3.29 -5.17 -11.85
CA LEU A 168 2.51 -3.96 -12.08
C LEU A 168 3.23 -3.05 -13.07
N GLU A 169 2.46 -2.23 -13.77
CA GLU A 169 3.01 -1.18 -14.61
C GLU A 169 3.92 -0.26 -13.79
N GLU A 170 5.05 0.15 -14.38
CA GLU A 170 5.98 1.06 -13.72
C GLU A 170 5.40 2.48 -13.56
N GLN A 171 4.44 2.81 -14.43
CA GLN A 171 3.77 4.09 -14.47
C GLN A 171 2.39 4.01 -13.81
N PHE A 172 1.93 5.12 -13.28
CA PHE A 172 0.68 5.25 -12.54
C PHE A 172 -0.37 5.97 -13.38
N PRO A 173 -1.66 5.62 -13.25
CA PRO A 173 -2.72 6.32 -13.97
C PRO A 173 -2.77 7.81 -13.58
N PHE A 174 -2.95 8.68 -14.58
CA PHE A 174 -3.23 10.10 -14.38
C PHE A 174 -4.73 10.37 -14.49
N THR A 175 -5.33 10.95 -13.46
CA THR A 175 -6.80 11.12 -13.36
C THR A 175 -7.31 12.40 -14.03
N GLY A 176 -6.73 12.76 -15.18
CA GLY A 176 -7.16 13.93 -15.96
C GLY A 176 -8.49 13.72 -16.70
N PRO A 177 -9.23 14.79 -17.04
CA PRO A 177 -10.46 14.69 -17.84
C PRO A 177 -10.18 14.01 -19.19
N GLY A 178 -10.76 12.82 -19.41
CA GLY A 178 -10.58 12.03 -20.63
C GLY A 178 -9.26 11.26 -20.74
N GLY A 179 -8.50 11.13 -19.64
CA GLY A 179 -7.14 10.59 -19.67
C GLY A 179 -7.04 9.07 -19.69
N SER A 180 -6.24 8.54 -20.63
CA SER A 180 -5.57 7.24 -20.58
C SER A 180 -4.07 7.38 -20.30
N ASP A 181 -3.67 8.52 -19.70
CA ASP A 181 -2.28 8.93 -19.51
C ASP A 181 -1.68 8.21 -18.29
N PHE A 182 -0.44 7.76 -18.41
CA PHE A 182 0.31 7.05 -17.36
C PHE A 182 1.61 7.80 -17.09
N ARG A 183 1.95 7.99 -15.81
CA ARG A 183 3.08 8.82 -15.39
C ARG A 183 3.93 8.11 -14.36
N ASP A 184 5.22 8.40 -14.36
CA ASP A 184 6.17 7.86 -13.38
C ASP A 184 5.81 8.24 -11.93
N ARG A 185 5.01 9.30 -11.73
CA ARG A 185 4.53 9.76 -10.43
C ARG A 185 3.01 10.04 -10.47
N PRO A 186 2.23 9.39 -9.60
CA PRO A 186 0.79 9.62 -9.48
C PRO A 186 0.48 10.99 -8.85
N ASP A 187 -0.75 11.46 -9.01
CA ASP A 187 -1.18 12.79 -8.58
C ASP A 187 -0.91 13.09 -7.09
N PHE A 188 -1.01 12.08 -6.21
CA PHE A 188 -0.71 12.18 -4.78
C PHE A 188 0.79 12.28 -4.42
N TYR A 189 1.71 12.19 -5.39
CA TYR A 189 3.13 12.57 -5.21
C TYR A 189 3.32 14.08 -5.20
N TYR A 190 2.45 14.82 -5.87
CA TYR A 190 2.50 16.27 -5.87
C TYR A 190 1.82 16.78 -4.60
N THR A 191 2.60 16.92 -3.51
CA THR A 191 2.15 17.58 -2.26
C THR A 191 1.82 19.06 -2.47
N GLN A 192 2.11 19.59 -3.65
CA GLN A 192 1.60 20.85 -4.15
C GLN A 192 0.95 20.60 -5.51
N SER A 193 -0.33 20.27 -5.51
CA SER A 193 -1.19 20.62 -6.63
C SER A 193 -1.18 22.14 -6.73
N SER A 194 -0.33 22.70 -7.59
CA SER A 194 -0.54 24.08 -8.02
C SER A 194 -1.70 24.03 -9.00
N VAL A 195 -2.89 24.41 -8.56
CA VAL A 195 -3.96 24.73 -9.51
C VAL A 195 -3.42 25.86 -10.38
N ILE A 196 -3.34 25.64 -11.70
CA ILE A 196 -3.02 26.71 -12.65
C ILE A 196 -4.36 27.36 -13.01
N PRO A 197 -4.72 28.51 -12.44
CA PRO A 197 -5.94 29.21 -12.85
C PRO A 197 -5.83 29.59 -14.33
N TYR A 198 -6.73 29.03 -15.14
CA TYR A 198 -6.81 29.35 -16.56
C TYR A 198 -8.26 29.61 -16.99
N ARG A 199 -8.42 30.31 -18.10
CA ARG A 199 -9.67 30.44 -18.84
C ARG A 199 -9.44 30.14 -20.31
N MET A 200 -10.49 29.75 -21.03
CA MET A 200 -10.44 29.58 -22.48
C MET A 200 -10.98 30.84 -23.15
N GLN A 201 -10.20 31.43 -24.06
CA GLN A 201 -10.63 32.55 -24.89
C GLN A 201 -10.28 32.26 -26.36
N GLN A 202 -11.29 32.24 -27.23
CA GLN A 202 -11.14 31.93 -28.67
C GLN A 202 -10.37 30.61 -28.93
N GLY A 203 -10.62 29.58 -28.13
CA GLY A 203 -9.96 28.28 -28.25
C GLY A 203 -8.50 28.23 -27.77
N LYS A 204 -7.98 29.32 -27.19
CA LYS A 204 -6.64 29.38 -26.59
C LYS A 204 -6.73 29.45 -25.06
N PRO A 205 -5.85 28.75 -24.33
CA PRO A 205 -5.78 28.86 -22.88
C PRO A 205 -5.07 30.15 -22.47
N GLU A 206 -5.66 30.88 -21.52
CA GLU A 206 -5.05 32.03 -20.86
C GLU A 206 -4.83 31.71 -19.38
N ILE A 207 -3.62 31.90 -18.89
CA ILE A 207 -3.22 31.55 -17.51
C ILE A 207 -3.09 32.84 -16.67
N LEU A 208 -3.66 32.85 -15.47
CA LEU A 208 -3.47 33.94 -14.52
C LEU A 208 -2.06 33.88 -13.91
N VAL A 209 -1.31 34.97 -14.09
CA VAL A 209 -0.01 35.21 -13.45
C VAL A 209 -0.07 36.47 -12.60
N ILE A 210 0.55 36.43 -11.42
CA ILE A 210 0.67 37.56 -10.51
C ILE A 210 2.11 38.09 -10.58
N SER A 211 2.27 39.41 -10.71
CA SER A 211 3.59 40.04 -10.68
C SER A 211 3.96 40.46 -9.25
N SER A 212 5.25 40.35 -8.90
CA SER A 212 5.75 40.91 -7.64
C SER A 212 5.58 42.43 -7.62
N ARG A 213 5.51 43.04 -6.42
CA ARG A 213 5.31 44.50 -6.26
C ARG A 213 6.33 45.35 -7.03
N LYS A 214 7.57 44.85 -7.19
CA LYS A 214 8.65 45.51 -7.96
C LYS A 214 8.69 45.09 -9.44
N ARG A 215 7.72 44.30 -9.90
CA ARG A 215 7.64 43.73 -11.26
C ARG A 215 8.86 42.94 -11.72
N LYS A 216 9.62 42.38 -10.77
CA LYS A 216 10.85 41.64 -11.07
C LYS A 216 10.60 40.17 -11.40
N HIS A 217 9.45 39.62 -10.98
CA HIS A 217 9.11 38.21 -11.16
C HIS A 217 7.62 38.07 -11.43
N LEU A 218 7.27 37.08 -12.27
CA LEU A 218 5.91 36.59 -12.48
C LEU A 218 5.78 35.25 -11.75
N ILE A 219 4.66 35.06 -11.05
CA ILE A 219 4.38 33.89 -10.24
C ILE A 219 2.99 33.39 -10.63
N VAL A 220 2.85 32.09 -10.86
CA VAL A 220 1.52 31.45 -10.90
C VAL A 220 1.06 31.28 -9.46
N PRO A 221 -0.05 31.90 -9.04
CA PRO A 221 -0.54 31.77 -7.67
C PRO A 221 -0.82 30.29 -7.38
N LYS A 222 -0.26 29.79 -6.27
CA LYS A 222 -0.62 28.48 -5.76
C LYS A 222 -1.98 28.62 -5.05
N GLY A 223 -2.98 27.90 -5.56
CA GLY A 223 -4.23 27.64 -4.83
C GLY A 223 -4.00 26.66 -3.69
#